data_AF-A0A821J9Y9-F1
#
_entry.id   AF-A0A821J9Y9-F1
#
_cell.length_a   1.000
_cell.length_b   1.000
_cell.length_c   1.000
_cell.angle_alpha   90.00
_cell.angle_beta   90.00
_cell.angle_gamma   90.00
#
_symmetry.space_group_name_H-M   'P 1'
#
loop_
_entity.id
_entity.type
_entity.pdbx_description
1 polymer ?
#
loop_
_entity_poly.entity_id
_entity_poly.type
_entity_poly.pdbx_seq_one_letter_code
_entity_poly.pdbx_strand_id
1 'polypeptide(L)' 'VSCVTEYGQCDGLDYRGPTDCCAPLVCEFNNLWYSQCWTTPTEPTTSSSSTSESAEGIEKFFLFSKY' A
#
# COMPACT_ATOMS: atom_id res chain seq x y z
N VAL A 1 6.80 -8.99 -17.69
CA VAL A 1 5.66 -8.40 -16.94
C VAL A 1 6.26 -7.63 -15.79
N SER A 2 6.33 -6.31 -15.89
CA SER A 2 6.78 -5.43 -14.81
C SER A 2 5.55 -5.04 -14.02
N CYS A 3 5.35 -5.67 -12.86
CA CYS A 3 4.25 -5.34 -11.98
C CYS A 3 4.78 -4.79 -10.66
N VAL A 4 4.00 -3.94 -10.01
CA VAL A 4 4.35 -3.27 -8.76
C VAL A 4 3.97 -4.15 -7.59
N THR A 5 4.92 -4.37 -6.68
CA THR A 5 4.71 -5.13 -5.45
C THR A 5 3.91 -4.32 -4.43
N GLU A 6 3.47 -4.97 -3.36
CA GLU A 6 2.77 -4.32 -2.25
C GLU A 6 3.57 -3.10 -1.74
N TYR A 7 2.88 -2.01 -1.47
CA TYR A 7 3.43 -0.69 -1.11
C TYR A 7 4.22 0.05 -2.20
N GLY A 8 4.34 -0.50 -3.41
CA GLY A 8 4.97 0.20 -4.53
C GLY A 8 4.05 1.23 -5.17
N GLN A 9 4.63 2.24 -5.81
CA GLN A 9 3.88 3.25 -6.57
C GLN A 9 3.34 2.64 -7.87
N CYS A 10 2.07 2.84 -8.17
CA CYS A 10 1.43 2.41 -9.41
C CYS A 10 0.85 3.56 -10.22
N ASP A 11 0.66 4.74 -9.63
CA ASP A 11 0.20 5.91 -10.36
C ASP A 11 0.72 7.20 -9.72
N GLY A 12 0.63 8.30 -10.48
CA GLY A 12 1.07 9.63 -10.06
C GLY A 12 1.46 10.49 -11.25
N LEU A 13 1.28 11.81 -11.11
CA LEU A 13 1.46 12.79 -12.20
C LEU A 13 2.83 12.75 -12.90
N ASP A 14 3.91 12.34 -12.21
CA ASP A 14 5.26 12.17 -12.79
C ASP A 14 5.77 10.72 -12.70
N TYR A 15 4.88 9.76 -12.46
CA TYR A 15 5.27 8.36 -12.34
C TYR A 15 5.47 7.74 -13.74
N ARG A 16 6.70 7.33 -14.04
CA ARG A 16 7.09 6.69 -15.32
C ARG A 16 7.32 5.18 -15.22
N GLY A 17 7.00 4.61 -14.06
CA GLY A 17 7.19 3.19 -13.78
C GLY A 17 6.01 2.33 -14.21
N PRO A 18 6.03 1.03 -13.86
CA PRO A 18 4.92 0.13 -14.11
C PRO A 18 3.66 0.57 -13.36
N THR A 19 2.54 0.69 -14.06
CA THR A 19 1.26 1.12 -13.46
C THR A 19 0.38 -0.04 -13.00
N ASP A 20 0.72 -1.26 -13.41
CA ASP A 20 0.00 -2.47 -13.06
C ASP A 20 0.53 -3.05 -11.74
N CYS A 21 -0.36 -3.23 -10.77
CA CYS A 21 -0.05 -3.95 -9.54
C CYS A 21 0.03 -5.47 -9.80
N CYS A 22 0.95 -6.17 -9.12
CA CYS A 22 1.00 -7.62 -9.20
C CYS A 22 -0.26 -8.22 -8.56
N ALA A 23 -1.01 -9.08 -9.26
CA ALA A 23 -2.17 -9.75 -8.67
C ALA A 23 -1.77 -10.51 -7.39
N PRO A 24 -2.55 -10.42 -6.29
CA PRO A 24 -3.93 -9.92 -6.17
C PRO A 24 -4.05 -8.45 -5.75
N LEU A 25 -3.00 -7.65 -5.92
CA LEU A 25 -2.95 -6.25 -5.48
C LEU A 25 -3.75 -5.34 -6.42
N VAL A 26 -4.25 -4.23 -5.87
CA VAL A 26 -4.98 -3.19 -6.58
C VAL A 26 -4.30 -1.85 -6.33
N CYS A 27 -4.25 -1.00 -7.36
CA CYS A 27 -3.71 0.34 -7.24
C CYS A 27 -4.70 1.23 -6.48
N GLU A 28 -4.32 1.65 -5.28
CA GLU A 28 -5.10 2.53 -4.41
C GLU A 28 -4.64 3.97 -4.59
N PHE A 29 -5.58 4.87 -4.84
CA PHE A 29 -5.27 6.27 -5.10
C PHE A 29 -5.09 7.03 -3.79
N ASN A 30 -3.85 7.39 -3.45
CA ASN A 30 -3.62 8.24 -2.29
C ASN A 30 -3.77 9.72 -2.65
N ASN A 31 -3.04 10.17 -3.67
CA ASN A 31 -3.01 11.57 -4.10
C ASN A 31 -2.66 11.67 -5.59
N LEU A 32 -2.84 12.88 -6.16
CA LEU A 32 -2.52 13.18 -7.57
C LEU A 32 -1.08 12.82 -7.98
N TRP A 33 -0.15 12.83 -7.03
CA TRP A 33 1.27 12.55 -7.27
C TRP A 33 1.69 11.12 -6.92
N TYR A 34 0.84 10.38 -6.21
CA TYR A 34 1.20 9.09 -5.63
C TYR A 34 -0.03 8.20 -5.41
N SER A 35 0.00 7.02 -6.01
CA SER A 35 -0.95 5.93 -5.75
C SER A 35 -0.16 4.65 -5.49
N GLN A 36 -0.64 3.81 -4.57
CA GLN A 36 0.10 2.68 -4.03
C GLN A 36 -0.63 1.35 -4.25
N CYS A 37 0.10 0.29 -4.57
CA CYS A 37 -0.48 -1.06 -4.65
C CYS A 37 -0.75 -1.65 -3.26
N TRP A 38 -2.02 -1.94 -2.99
CA TRP A 38 -2.46 -2.57 -1.75
C TRP A 38 -3.25 -3.85 -2.03
N THR A 39 -3.21 -4.77 -1.07
CA THR A 39 -4.16 -5.91 -1.06
C THR A 39 -5.54 -5.36 -0.74
N THR A 40 -6.54 -5.56 -1.60
CA THR A 40 -7.92 -5.32 -1.22
C THR A 40 -8.35 -6.42 -0.26
N PRO A 41 -8.65 -6.13 1.02
CA PRO A 41 -9.33 -7.09 1.86
C PRO A 41 -10.74 -7.26 1.27
N THR A 42 -11.09 -8.47 0.86
CA THR A 42 -12.47 -8.83 0.50
C THR A 42 -13.35 -8.78 1.76
N GLU A 43 -13.71 -7.57 2.21
CA GLU A 43 -14.67 -7.12 3.25
C GLU A 43 -14.70 -7.80 4.65
N PRO A 44 -15.23 -7.15 5.72
CA PRO A 44 -15.26 -5.71 6.05
C PRO A 44 -14.77 -5.49 7.50
N THR A 45 -13.79 -4.63 7.77
CA THR A 45 -13.68 -3.88 9.05
C THR A 45 -12.64 -2.77 8.89
N THR A 46 -13.14 -1.54 8.92
CA THR A 46 -12.54 -0.35 9.55
C THR A 46 -11.09 -0.49 10.01
N SER A 47 -10.14 0.03 9.24
CA SER A 47 -8.86 0.53 9.75
C SER A 47 -8.20 1.42 8.71
N SER A 48 -8.56 2.69 8.78
CA SER A 48 -7.73 3.80 8.32
C SER A 48 -6.35 3.68 8.98
N SER A 49 -5.29 3.61 8.19
CA SER A 49 -3.95 4.03 8.60
C SER A 49 -3.12 4.32 7.36
N SER A 50 -3.31 5.52 6.83
CA SER A 50 -2.28 6.24 6.12
C SER A 50 -1.13 6.52 7.08
N THR A 51 0.00 5.82 6.96
CA THR A 51 1.28 6.36 7.44
C THR A 51 2.35 5.91 6.45
N SER A 52 2.60 6.80 5.50
CA SER A 52 3.75 6.79 4.61
C SER A 52 4.99 7.07 5.44
N GLU A 53 5.77 6.05 5.81
CA GLU A 53 7.12 6.24 6.34
C GLU A 53 7.97 4.98 6.08
N SER A 54 8.96 5.15 5.22
CA SER A 54 10.00 4.15 4.99
C SER A 54 10.86 3.94 6.23
N ALA A 55 11.35 2.70 6.33
CA ALA A 55 12.47 2.22 7.17
C ALA A 55 12.14 1.69 8.57
N GLU A 56 12.37 0.38 8.70
CA GLU A 56 12.89 -0.31 9.89
C GLU A 56 11.99 -0.34 11.14
N GLY A 57 10.98 -1.24 11.17
CA GLY A 57 10.46 -1.71 12.45
C GLY A 57 8.99 -2.09 12.51
N ILE A 58 8.60 -3.15 11.79
CA ILE A 58 7.28 -3.79 11.99
C ILE A 58 7.23 -4.72 13.24
N GLU A 59 8.24 -4.67 14.11
CA GLU A 59 8.32 -5.43 15.37
C GLU A 59 7.43 -4.84 16.50
N LYS A 60 6.29 -4.22 16.18
CA LYS A 60 5.30 -3.80 17.19
C LYS A 60 3.87 -4.19 16.84
N PHE A 61 3.71 -5.21 16.00
CA PHE A 61 2.41 -5.80 15.63
C PHE A 61 1.51 -6.18 16.83
N PHE A 62 2.02 -6.35 18.06
CA PHE A 62 1.26 -7.07 19.10
C PHE A 62 1.07 -6.38 20.46
N LEU A 63 1.51 -5.14 20.66
CA LEU A 63 1.59 -4.59 22.02
C LEU A 63 0.29 -3.97 22.58
N PHE A 64 -0.76 -3.76 21.76
CA PHE A 64 -2.06 -3.26 22.27
C PHE A 64 -3.08 -4.36 22.60
N SER A 65 -2.79 -5.64 22.34
CA SER A 65 -3.70 -6.75 22.70
C SER A 65 -3.35 -7.45 24.01
N LYS A 66 -2.35 -6.97 24.75
CA LYS A 66 -2.00 -7.55 26.04
C LYS A 66 -1.25 -6.53 26.89
N TYR A 67 -1.95 -5.52 27.38
CA TYR A 67 -1.88 -4.94 28.75
C TYR A 67 -2.64 -3.63 28.80
#